data_AF-X1W1F2-F1
#
_entry.id   AF-X1W1F2-F1
#
_cell.length_a   1.000
_cell.length_b   1.000
_cell.length_c   1.000
_cell.angle_alpha   90.00
_cell.angle_beta   90.00
_cell.angle_gamma   90.00
#
_symmetry.space_group_name_H-M   'P 1'
#
loop_
_entity.id
_entity.type
_entity.pdbx_description
1 polymer ?
#
loop_
_entity_poly.entity_id
_entity_poly.type
_entity_poly.pdbx_seq_one_letter_code
_entity_poly.pdbx_strand_id
1 'polypeptide(L)' 'GTRTLLSVKLDDAGEADRLFSILMGSDVEKRRNFIRDHALEVQNLDI' A
#
# COMPACT_ATOMS: atom_id res chain seq x y z
N GLY A 1 -2.07 -29.83 6.56
CA GLY A 1 -1.38 -28.75 5.83
C GLY A 1 -0.66 -27.86 6.81
N THR A 2 0.60 -27.54 6.55
CA THR A 2 1.43 -26.65 7.38
C THR A 2 1.04 -25.19 7.13
N ARG A 3 0.95 -24.37 8.17
CA ARG A 3 0.64 -22.93 8.03
C ARG A 3 1.90 -22.16 7.62
N THR A 4 1.74 -21.21 6.71
CA THR A 4 2.76 -20.19 6.40
C THR A 4 2.40 -18.90 7.13
N LEU A 5 3.36 -18.32 7.85
CA LEU A 5 3.20 -17.04 8.53
C LEU A 5 4.16 -16.03 7.90
N LEU A 6 3.65 -14.83 7.62
CA LEU A 6 4.45 -13.69 7.17
C LEU A 6 4.46 -12.65 8.29
N SER A 7 5.66 -12.24 8.70
CA SER A 7 5.84 -11.18 9.69
C SER A 7 5.93 -9.83 8.99
N VAL A 8 5.00 -8.93 9.31
CA VAL A 8 4.98 -7.56 8.77
C VAL A 8 6.04 -6.72 9.49
N LYS A 9 6.89 -6.03 8.72
CA LYS A 9 7.90 -5.09 9.23
C LYS A 9 7.49 -3.66 8.92
N LEU A 10 7.89 -2.74 9.80
CA LEU A 10 7.72 -1.30 9.59
C LEU A 10 9.10 -0.70 9.33
N ASP A 11 9.44 -0.49 8.07
CA ASP A 11 10.78 -0.04 7.67
C ASP A 11 10.90 1.49 7.69
N ASP A 12 9.85 2.24 7.33
CA ASP A 12 9.76 3.69 7.46
C ASP A 12 8.36 4.10 7.97
N ALA A 13 8.31 4.58 9.21
CA ALA A 13 7.07 5.01 9.84
C ALA A 13 6.44 6.24 9.16
N GLY A 14 7.26 7.17 8.65
CA GLY A 14 6.76 8.39 8.03
C GLY A 14 6.14 8.15 6.67
N GLU A 15 6.74 7.26 5.86
CA GLU A 15 6.15 6.84 4.59
C GLU A 15 4.88 6.00 4.80
N ALA A 16 4.89 5.10 5.79
CA ALA A 16 3.71 4.33 6.14
C ALA A 16 2.53 5.24 6.52
N ASP A 17 2.74 6.23 7.39
CA ASP A 17 1.69 7.17 7.81
C ASP A 17 1.12 7.99 6.64
N ARG A 18 2.00 8.42 5.71
CA ARG A 18 1.57 9.10 4.48
C ARG A 18 0.67 8.19 3.64
N LEU A 19 1.11 6.95 3.41
CA LEU A 19 0.38 5.99 2.59
C LEU A 19 -0.98 5.62 3.23
N PHE A 20 -1.02 5.39 4.55
CA PHE A 20 -2.26 5.17 5.28
C PHE A 20 -3.21 6.36 5.15
N SER A 21 -2.70 7.59 5.26
CA SER A 21 -3.53 8.80 5.12
C SER A 21 -4.13 8.95 3.72
N ILE A 22 -3.41 8.54 2.67
CA ILE A 22 -3.89 8.58 1.28
C ILE A 22 -4.93 7.49 1.03
N LEU A 23 -4.61 6.24 1.41
CA LEU A 23 -5.42 5.08 1.07
C LEU A 23 -6.62 4.88 1.98
N MET A 24 -6.51 5.27 3.25
CA MET A 24 -7.54 5.05 4.28
C MET A 24 -8.17 6.35 4.76
N GLY A 25 -7.77 7.51 4.21
CA GLY A 25 -8.35 8.81 4.53
C GLY A 25 -9.73 9.03 3.90
N SER A 26 -10.39 10.11 4.35
CA SER A 26 -11.72 10.51 3.87
C SER A 26 -11.71 11.15 2.48
N ASP A 27 -10.56 11.61 1.99
CA ASP A 27 -10.43 12.22 0.67
C ASP A 27 -10.47 11.17 -0.45
N VAL A 28 -11.64 11.05 -1.07
CA VAL A 28 -11.93 10.09 -2.14
C VAL A 28 -11.12 10.38 -3.39
N GLU A 29 -10.91 11.64 -3.75
CA GLU A 29 -10.23 12.00 -5.00
C GLU A 29 -8.72 11.76 -4.88
N LYS A 30 -8.12 12.08 -3.73
CA LYS A 30 -6.72 11.76 -3.46
C LYS A 30 -6.45 10.26 -3.57
N ARG A 31 -7.32 9.42 -3.01
CA ARG A 31 -7.24 7.96 -3.13
C ARG A 31 -7.41 7.50 -4.58
N ARG A 32 -8.38 8.06 -5.31
CA ARG A 32 -8.68 7.68 -6.70
C ARG A 32 -7.51 7.97 -7.63
N ASN A 33 -6.86 9.13 -7.47
CA ASN A 33 -5.70 9.51 -8.28
C ASN A 33 -4.51 8.58 -7.97
N PHE A 34 -4.21 8.37 -6.69
CA PHE A 34 -3.14 7.47 -6.28
C PHE A 34 -3.31 6.05 -6.87
N ILE A 35 -4.52 5.49 -6.82
CA ILE A 35 -4.78 4.16 -7.41
C ILE A 35 -4.55 4.18 -8.92
N ARG A 36 -4.99 5.22 -9.64
CA ARG A 36 -4.82 5.29 -11.10
C ARG A 36 -3.37 5.44 -11.52
N ASP A 37 -2.63 6.29 -10.80
CA ASP A 37 -1.24 6.58 -11.12
C ASP A 37 -0.35 5.34 -10.93
N HIS A 38 -0.61 4.54 -9.88
CA HIS A 38 0.18 3.35 -9.55
C HIS A 38 -0.42 2.01 -10.03
N ALA A 39 -1.62 2.00 -10.64
CA ALA A 39 -2.34 0.77 -11.02
C ALA A 39 -1.55 -0.15 -11.97
N LEU A 40 -0.71 0.43 -12.84
CA LEU A 40 0.05 -0.31 -13.85
C LEU A 40 1.46 -0.67 -13.38
N GLU A 41 1.94 -0.04 -12.31
CA GLU A 41 3.27 -0.28 -11.73
C GLU A 41 3.30 -1.62 -10.95
N VAL A 42 2.13 -2.07 -10.50
CA VAL A 42 1.92 -3.31 -9.73
C VAL A 42 1.64 -4.50 -10.66
N GLN A 43 2.52 -4.75 -11.63
CA GLN A 43 2.55 -6.03 -12.36
C GLN A 43 3.63 -6.99 -11.84
N ASN A 44 4.62 -6.50 -11.07
CA ASN A 44 5.77 -7.29 -10.63
C ASN A 44 6.05 -7.11 -9.12
N LEU A 45 5.05 -7.24 -8.24
CA LEU A 45 5.29 -7.21 -6.79
C LEU A 45 5.81 -8.54 -6.22
N ASP A 46 5.81 -9.61 -7.00
CA ASP A 46 6.10 -10.98 -6.55
C ASP A 46 7.24 -11.68 -7.34
N ILE A 47 8.18 -10.93 -7.95
CA ILE A 47 9.42 -11.52 -8.53
C ILE A 47 10.52 -11.56 -7.48
#